data_AF-A0A550CT54-F1
#
_entry.id   AF-A0A550CT54-F1
#
_cell.length_a   1.000
_cell.length_b   1.000
_cell.length_c   1.000
_cell.angle_alpha   90.00
_cell.angle_beta   90.00
_cell.angle_gamma   90.00
#
_symmetry.space_group_name_H-M   'P 1'
#
loop_
_entity.id
_entity.type
_entity.pdbx_description
1 polymer ?
#
loop_
_entity_poly.entity_id
_entity_poly.type
_entity_poly.pdbx_seq_one_letter_code
_entity_poly.pdbx_strand_id
1 'polypeptide(L)'
;MTRERAIEDISKSYVGSDIDALQSDELAISDDAAASQSDIEQSLSCHQYVVYSAGFQVPAFYFTIHDSGGSPLRIDDLVRTSLFRPAAFETTERNSFAVTPSASTFPLLSQGDHPILGTPCWYLHPCETATALREIVSELQCDDGDSRERCLTRTLKAWFMVLSSIVDLQQGKESYNT
;
A
#
# COMPACT_ATOMS: atom_id res chain seq x y z
N MET A 1 65.76 30.15 4.51
CA MET A 1 65.07 30.80 3.38
C MET A 1 63.57 30.61 3.63
N THR A 2 62.91 31.22 4.60
CA THR A 2 62.74 32.65 4.98
C THR A 2 61.68 33.36 4.14
N ARG A 3 60.46 33.51 4.72
CA ARG A 3 59.50 34.67 4.70
C ARG A 3 58.97 35.14 3.32
N GLU A 4 57.86 35.87 3.13
CA GLU A 4 56.88 36.57 3.98
C GLU A 4 55.63 36.88 3.14
N ARG A 5 54.57 37.33 3.83
CA ARG A 5 53.33 37.91 3.32
C ARG A 5 53.52 39.35 2.76
N ALA A 6 52.79 39.65 1.68
CA ALA A 6 51.86 40.77 1.47
C ALA A 6 52.31 42.27 1.34
N ILE A 7 51.56 42.96 0.45
CA ILE A 7 51.18 44.39 0.35
C ILE A 7 52.17 45.38 -0.31
N GLU A 8 51.70 46.06 -1.38
CA GLU A 8 51.61 47.53 -1.59
C GLU A 8 51.22 47.78 -3.07
N ASP A 9 50.00 48.26 -3.37
CA ASP A 9 49.59 49.67 -3.47
C ASP A 9 50.30 50.44 -4.60
N ILE A 10 49.58 50.76 -5.69
CA ILE A 10 49.84 51.94 -6.55
C ILE A 10 48.51 52.37 -7.19
N SER A 11 48.15 53.59 -6.84
CA SER A 11 47.13 54.42 -7.42
C SER A 11 47.44 54.77 -8.88
N LYS A 12 46.41 54.80 -9.74
CA LYS A 12 46.35 55.77 -10.84
C LYS A 12 44.90 56.01 -11.27
N SER A 13 44.46 57.21 -10.91
CA SER A 13 43.30 57.93 -11.39
C SER A 13 43.30 58.05 -12.92
N TYR A 14 42.16 57.80 -13.55
CA TYR A 14 41.79 58.39 -14.83
C TYR A 14 40.37 58.98 -14.71
N VAL A 15 40.25 60.24 -15.10
CA VAL A 15 39.06 61.09 -15.02
C VAL A 15 38.57 61.35 -16.45
N GLY A 16 37.23 61.37 -16.62
CA GLY A 16 36.49 61.95 -17.75
C GLY A 16 36.25 60.98 -18.91
N SER A 17 35.06 60.85 -19.49
CA SER A 17 33.90 61.75 -19.55
C SER A 17 32.62 61.01 -19.95
N ASP A 18 31.51 61.58 -19.52
CA ASP A 18 30.08 61.31 -19.79
C ASP A 18 29.71 60.67 -21.14
N ILE A 19 28.80 59.68 -21.10
CA ILE A 19 27.73 59.51 -22.09
C ILE A 19 26.55 58.72 -21.50
N ASP A 20 25.44 59.45 -21.41
CA ASP A 20 24.02 59.11 -21.43
C ASP A 20 23.41 57.97 -20.61
N ALA A 21 22.44 58.42 -19.82
CA ALA A 21 21.44 57.67 -19.11
C ALA A 21 20.51 56.88 -20.05
N LEU A 22 20.32 55.60 -19.74
CA LEU A 22 19.12 54.86 -20.07
C LEU A 22 18.64 54.15 -18.81
N GLN A 23 17.68 54.79 -18.13
CA GLN A 23 16.80 54.13 -17.18
C GLN A 23 16.01 53.05 -17.92
N SER A 24 16.03 51.82 -17.40
CA SER A 24 15.05 50.80 -17.75
C SER A 24 14.67 50.06 -16.47
N ASP A 25 13.37 50.13 -16.22
CA ASP A 25 12.67 49.74 -15.00
C ASP A 25 12.78 48.24 -14.67
N GLU A 26 12.58 47.99 -13.38
CA GLU A 26 12.51 46.71 -12.67
C GLU A 26 11.73 45.61 -13.38
N LEU A 27 12.21 44.37 -13.23
CA LEU A 27 11.36 43.25 -12.80
C LEU A 27 12.17 42.35 -11.86
N ALA A 28 12.00 42.54 -10.56
CA ALA A 28 12.38 41.55 -9.56
C ALA A 28 11.50 40.31 -9.76
N ILE A 29 12.08 39.23 -10.27
CA ILE A 29 11.41 37.93 -10.33
C ILE A 29 11.36 37.40 -8.90
N SER A 30 10.22 37.62 -8.24
CA SER A 30 9.87 36.96 -6.99
C SER A 30 9.62 35.48 -7.29
N ASP A 31 10.64 34.65 -7.09
CA ASP A 31 10.51 33.20 -7.06
C ASP A 31 9.92 32.78 -5.71
N ASP A 32 8.63 33.11 -5.51
CA ASP A 32 7.82 32.51 -4.47
C ASP A 32 7.20 31.24 -5.05
N ALA A 33 8.04 30.22 -5.22
CA ALA A 33 7.62 28.87 -5.55
C ALA A 33 6.96 28.26 -4.30
N ALA A 34 5.74 28.68 -4.02
CA ALA A 34 4.81 27.96 -3.17
C ALA A 34 4.56 26.61 -3.84
N ALA A 35 5.35 25.61 -3.46
CA ALA A 35 5.11 24.22 -3.79
C ALA A 35 3.77 23.83 -3.16
N SER A 36 2.67 23.99 -3.90
CA SER A 36 1.45 23.26 -3.61
C SER A 36 1.83 21.79 -3.69
N GLN A 37 1.96 21.15 -2.53
CA GLN A 37 1.85 19.70 -2.41
C GLN A 37 0.45 19.36 -2.93
N SER A 38 0.31 19.24 -4.24
CA SER A 38 -0.74 18.42 -4.81
C SER A 38 -0.48 17.05 -4.21
N ASP A 39 -1.38 16.59 -3.34
CA ASP A 39 -1.44 15.19 -2.96
C ASP A 39 -1.54 14.40 -4.26
N ILE A 40 -0.39 13.97 -4.80
CA ILE A 40 -0.35 13.08 -5.94
C ILE A 40 -0.97 11.81 -5.38
N GLU A 41 -2.22 11.55 -5.76
CA GLU A 41 -2.88 10.28 -5.45
C GLU A 41 -1.93 9.16 -5.86
N GLN A 42 -1.28 8.54 -4.86
CA GLN A 42 -0.30 7.51 -5.12
C GLN A 42 -1.06 6.28 -5.62
N SER A 43 -0.97 6.03 -6.92
CA SER A 43 -1.55 4.82 -7.51
C SER A 43 -0.81 3.59 -6.97
N LEU A 44 -1.59 2.63 -6.46
CA LEU A 44 -1.08 1.35 -5.96
C LEU A 44 -1.45 0.23 -6.94
N SER A 45 -0.51 -0.68 -7.17
CA SER A 45 -0.77 -1.92 -7.91
C SER A 45 -1.04 -3.06 -6.94
N CYS A 46 -2.21 -3.69 -7.02
CA CYS A 46 -2.59 -4.82 -6.20
C CYS A 46 -2.85 -6.06 -7.06
N HIS A 47 -2.14 -7.15 -6.80
CA HIS A 47 -2.44 -8.46 -7.36
C HIS A 47 -2.99 -9.38 -6.28
N GLN A 48 -4.10 -10.06 -6.57
CA GLN A 48 -4.81 -10.91 -5.64
C GLN A 48 -4.92 -12.34 -6.19
N TYR A 49 -4.78 -13.32 -5.32
CA TYR A 49 -4.72 -14.73 -5.66
C TYR A 49 -5.60 -15.53 -4.70
N VAL A 50 -6.32 -16.50 -5.27
CA VAL A 50 -7.03 -17.52 -4.50
C VAL A 50 -6.34 -18.86 -4.77
N VAL A 51 -5.80 -19.46 -3.73
CA VAL A 51 -5.08 -20.74 -3.80
C VAL A 51 -5.67 -21.74 -2.82
N TYR A 52 -5.55 -23.03 -3.10
CA TYR A 52 -5.94 -24.04 -2.14
C TYR A 52 -4.80 -24.28 -1.14
N SER A 53 -5.08 -24.07 0.15
CA SER A 53 -4.14 -24.38 1.22
C SER A 53 -4.22 -25.87 1.57
N ALA A 54 -3.22 -26.65 1.16
CA ALA A 54 -3.20 -28.09 1.39
C ALA A 54 -3.20 -28.46 2.89
N GLY A 55 -2.47 -27.69 3.71
CA GLY A 55 -2.36 -27.95 5.16
C GLY A 55 -3.65 -27.67 5.93
N PHE A 56 -4.45 -26.70 5.49
CA PHE A 56 -5.71 -26.31 6.15
C PHE A 56 -6.96 -26.80 5.40
N GLN A 57 -6.78 -27.36 4.21
CA GLN A 57 -7.83 -27.88 3.33
C GLN A 57 -8.93 -26.88 2.98
N VAL A 58 -8.58 -25.60 2.87
CA VAL A 58 -9.49 -24.49 2.55
C VAL A 58 -8.89 -23.58 1.49
N PRO A 59 -9.71 -22.80 0.75
CA PRO A 59 -9.18 -21.71 -0.05
C PRO A 59 -8.48 -20.68 0.85
N ALA A 60 -7.41 -20.08 0.34
CA ALA A 60 -6.60 -19.08 1.02
C ALA A 60 -6.38 -17.88 0.09
N PHE A 61 -6.38 -16.69 0.68
CA PHE A 61 -6.24 -15.43 -0.03
C PHE A 61 -4.82 -14.90 0.13
N TYR A 62 -4.14 -14.73 -1.01
CA TYR A 62 -2.80 -14.17 -1.10
C TYR A 62 -2.86 -12.90 -1.94
N PHE A 63 -1.95 -11.96 -1.68
CA PHE A 63 -1.88 -10.73 -2.45
C PHE A 63 -0.50 -10.07 -2.35
N THR A 64 -0.23 -9.19 -3.29
CA THR A 64 0.91 -8.26 -3.28
C THR A 64 0.41 -6.86 -3.55
N ILE A 65 0.94 -5.86 -2.85
CA ILE A 65 0.68 -4.45 -3.15
C ILE A 65 2.00 -3.72 -3.33
N HIS A 66 2.11 -2.96 -4.41
CA HIS A 66 3.28 -2.18 -4.76
C HIS A 66 2.90 -0.71 -4.97
N ASP A 67 3.85 0.19 -4.65
CA ASP A 67 3.73 1.60 -5.01
C ASP A 67 3.92 1.83 -6.52
N SER A 68 3.79 3.08 -6.95
CA SER A 68 3.97 3.48 -8.35
C SER A 68 5.39 3.25 -8.89
N GLY A 69 6.38 3.09 -8.01
CA GLY A 69 7.74 2.70 -8.35
C GLY A 69 7.96 1.18 -8.43
N GLY A 70 6.92 0.38 -8.13
CA GLY A 70 6.99 -1.08 -8.10
C GLY A 70 7.58 -1.66 -6.81
N SER A 71 7.80 -0.84 -5.78
CA SER A 71 8.32 -1.33 -4.49
C SER A 71 7.18 -1.90 -3.64
N PRO A 72 7.38 -3.04 -2.92
CA PRO A 72 6.36 -3.58 -2.03
C PRO A 72 6.04 -2.61 -0.89
N LEU A 73 4.75 -2.48 -0.55
CA LEU A 73 4.33 -1.65 0.58
C LEU A 73 4.80 -2.21 1.93
N ARG A 74 5.15 -1.30 2.84
CA ARG A 74 5.39 -1.63 4.25
C ARG A 74 4.06 -1.92 4.94
N ILE A 75 4.10 -2.70 6.02
CA ILE A 75 2.89 -3.11 6.74
C ILE A 75 2.05 -1.92 7.23
N ASP A 76 2.68 -0.82 7.64
CA ASP A 76 1.98 0.37 8.12
C ASP A 76 1.15 1.03 7.02
N ASP A 77 1.67 1.07 5.79
CA ASP A 77 0.96 1.59 4.63
C ASP A 77 -0.08 0.58 4.12
N LEU A 78 0.26 -0.71 4.14
CA LEU A 78 -0.59 -1.81 3.71
C LEU A 78 -1.96 -1.80 4.41
N VAL A 79 -1.97 -1.66 5.75
CA VAL A 79 -3.21 -1.66 6.55
C VAL A 79 -4.05 -0.40 6.38
N ARG A 80 -3.46 0.67 5.81
CA ARG A 80 -4.17 1.92 5.45
C ARG A 80 -4.71 1.90 4.02
N THR A 81 -4.35 0.89 3.23
CA THR A 81 -4.90 0.75 1.88
C THR A 81 -6.40 0.48 1.92
N SER A 82 -7.06 0.84 0.83
CA SER A 82 -8.48 0.60 0.66
C SER A 82 -8.82 -0.88 0.46
N LEU A 83 -7.83 -1.78 0.30
CA LEU A 83 -8.07 -3.22 0.15
C LEU A 83 -8.81 -3.83 1.35
N PHE A 84 -8.64 -3.26 2.54
CA PHE A 84 -9.21 -3.80 3.77
C PHE A 84 -10.35 -2.93 4.31
N ARG A 85 -11.27 -3.56 5.02
CA ARG A 85 -12.26 -2.84 5.80
C ARG A 85 -11.57 -2.09 6.95
N PRO A 86 -11.99 -0.85 7.27
CA PRO A 86 -11.40 -0.09 8.38
C PRO A 86 -11.39 -0.85 9.72
N ALA A 87 -12.47 -1.59 9.99
CA ALA A 87 -12.63 -2.36 11.22
C ALA A 87 -11.67 -3.56 11.35
N ALA A 88 -11.04 -4.02 10.26
CA ALA A 88 -10.21 -5.22 10.28
C ALA A 88 -8.94 -5.09 11.14
N PHE A 89 -8.50 -3.85 11.43
CA PHE A 89 -7.22 -3.60 12.12
C PHE A 89 -7.29 -2.69 13.35
N GLU A 90 -8.48 -2.37 13.86
CA GLU A 90 -8.68 -1.41 14.97
C GLU A 90 -7.91 -1.78 16.24
N THR A 91 -7.83 -3.08 16.57
CA THR A 91 -7.13 -3.59 17.76
C THR A 91 -6.13 -4.67 17.37
N THR A 92 -5.01 -4.25 16.77
CA THR A 92 -3.97 -5.15 16.26
C THR A 92 -2.57 -4.76 16.73
N GLU A 93 -1.77 -5.77 17.02
CA GLU A 93 -0.32 -5.66 17.15
C GLU A 93 0.34 -5.99 15.80
N ARG A 94 1.46 -5.32 15.50
CA ARG A 94 2.11 -5.40 14.19
C ARG A 94 3.60 -5.56 14.34
N ASN A 95 4.17 -6.39 13.47
CA ASN A 95 5.59 -6.41 13.19
C ASN A 95 5.80 -6.41 11.67
N SER A 96 7.05 -6.49 11.22
CA SER A 96 7.37 -6.42 9.79
C SER A 96 6.75 -7.53 8.93
N PHE A 97 6.33 -8.64 9.53
CA PHE A 97 5.90 -9.85 8.83
C PHE A 97 4.48 -10.31 9.19
N ALA A 98 3.82 -9.67 10.15
CA ALA A 98 2.51 -10.09 10.63
C ALA A 98 1.68 -8.96 11.24
N VAL A 99 0.36 -9.11 11.14
CA VAL A 99 -0.64 -8.32 11.86
C VAL A 99 -1.49 -9.29 12.69
N THR A 100 -1.51 -9.11 14.00
CA THR A 100 -2.19 -10.02 14.94
C THR A 100 -3.24 -9.24 15.71
N PRO A 101 -4.53 -9.63 15.66
CA PRO A 101 -5.54 -9.08 16.55
C PRO A 101 -5.15 -9.30 18.01
N SER A 102 -5.27 -8.28 18.87
CA SER A 102 -4.82 -8.36 20.27
C SER A 102 -5.55 -9.45 21.08
N ALA A 103 -6.75 -9.86 20.62
CA ALA A 103 -7.54 -10.94 21.23
C ALA A 103 -7.23 -12.34 20.66
N SER A 104 -6.30 -12.46 19.69
CA SER A 104 -5.99 -13.70 18.99
C SER A 104 -4.57 -14.17 19.29
N THR A 105 -4.37 -15.48 19.37
CA THR A 105 -3.02 -16.09 19.42
C THR A 105 -2.38 -16.18 18.04
N PHE A 106 -3.19 -16.22 16.97
CA PHE A 106 -2.73 -16.38 15.60
C PHE A 106 -2.87 -15.07 14.80
N PRO A 107 -1.93 -14.80 13.88
CA PRO A 107 -1.98 -13.61 13.05
C PRO A 107 -3.18 -13.62 12.11
N LEU A 108 -3.72 -12.44 11.82
CA LEU A 108 -4.70 -12.23 10.76
C LEU A 108 -4.00 -12.20 9.40
N LEU A 109 -2.93 -11.41 9.29
CA LEU A 109 -2.09 -11.31 8.11
C LEU A 109 -0.69 -11.83 8.42
N SER A 110 -0.08 -12.52 7.45
CA SER A 110 1.31 -12.95 7.51
C SER A 110 1.98 -12.79 6.16
N GLN A 111 3.30 -12.63 6.16
CA GLN A 111 4.13 -12.63 4.97
C GLN A 111 4.78 -14.02 4.78
N GLY A 112 4.83 -14.48 3.53
CA GLY A 112 5.47 -15.72 3.14
C GLY A 112 5.53 -15.85 1.63
N ASP A 113 5.83 -17.04 1.12
CA ASP A 113 5.88 -17.26 -0.32
C ASP A 113 4.53 -17.72 -0.86
N HIS A 114 4.16 -17.22 -2.04
CA HIS A 114 3.00 -17.72 -2.77
C HIS A 114 3.20 -19.20 -3.12
N PRO A 115 2.27 -20.11 -2.77
CA PRO A 115 2.51 -21.55 -2.81
C PRO A 115 2.75 -22.13 -4.21
N ILE A 116 2.38 -21.40 -5.26
CA ILE A 116 2.58 -21.81 -6.66
C ILE A 116 3.68 -20.99 -7.35
N LEU A 117 3.83 -19.71 -6.98
CA LEU A 117 4.72 -18.79 -7.69
C LEU A 117 6.10 -18.72 -7.04
N GLY A 118 6.22 -19.09 -5.76
CA GLY A 118 7.46 -18.99 -4.99
C GLY A 118 7.92 -17.55 -4.75
N THR A 119 7.03 -16.57 -4.92
CA THR A 119 7.33 -15.14 -4.76
C THR A 119 6.82 -14.61 -3.43
N PRO A 120 7.47 -13.61 -2.82
CA PRO A 120 6.99 -12.99 -1.58
C PRO A 120 5.58 -12.41 -1.73
N CYS A 121 4.68 -12.79 -0.82
CA CYS A 121 3.29 -12.36 -0.76
C CYS A 121 2.84 -12.14 0.68
N TRP A 122 1.80 -11.33 0.83
CA TRP A 122 0.98 -11.33 2.02
C TRP A 122 -0.15 -12.35 1.87
N TYR A 123 -0.59 -12.93 2.97
CA TYR A 123 -1.76 -13.81 2.99
C TYR A 123 -2.56 -13.66 4.27
N LEU A 124 -3.88 -13.87 4.16
CA LEU A 124 -4.74 -14.05 5.32
C LEU A 124 -4.54 -15.44 5.89
N HIS A 125 -4.26 -15.53 7.18
CA HIS A 125 -3.95 -16.81 7.81
C HIS A 125 -5.20 -17.72 7.81
N PRO A 126 -5.12 -18.94 7.24
CA PRO A 126 -6.31 -19.76 7.00
C PRO A 126 -6.74 -20.63 8.20
N CYS A 127 -6.10 -20.51 9.36
CA CYS A 127 -6.32 -21.45 10.48
C CYS A 127 -7.76 -21.50 10.98
N GLU A 128 -8.41 -20.34 11.11
CA GLU A 128 -9.80 -20.26 11.57
C GLU A 128 -10.81 -20.36 10.43
N THR A 129 -10.37 -20.33 9.18
CA THR A 129 -11.25 -20.37 8.01
C THR A 129 -12.05 -21.67 7.96
N ALA A 130 -11.43 -22.81 8.27
CA ALA A 130 -12.14 -24.09 8.27
C ALA A 130 -13.28 -24.13 9.30
N THR A 131 -13.07 -23.52 10.47
CA THR A 131 -14.09 -23.43 11.53
C THR A 131 -15.24 -22.53 11.09
N ALA A 132 -14.93 -21.32 10.62
CA ALA A 132 -15.95 -20.38 10.13
C ALA A 132 -16.78 -20.97 8.97
N LEU A 133 -16.13 -21.68 8.03
CA LEU A 133 -16.82 -22.32 6.91
C LEU A 133 -17.80 -23.41 7.37
N ARG A 134 -17.43 -24.23 8.35
CA ARG A 134 -18.33 -25.28 8.86
C ARG A 134 -19.60 -24.67 9.46
N GLU A 135 -19.46 -23.62 10.27
CA GLU A 135 -20.59 -22.93 10.91
C GLU A 135 -21.52 -22.30 9.86
N ILE A 136 -20.97 -21.60 8.88
CA ILE A 136 -21.79 -20.95 7.84
C ILE A 136 -22.50 -22.01 6.98
N VAL A 137 -21.79 -23.06 6.56
CA VAL A 137 -22.34 -24.07 5.65
C VAL A 137 -23.39 -24.94 6.36
N SER A 138 -23.26 -25.21 7.66
CA SER A 138 -24.28 -25.96 8.42
C SER A 138 -25.62 -25.22 8.47
N GLU A 139 -25.60 -23.89 8.53
CA GLU A 139 -26.81 -23.07 8.55
C GLU A 139 -27.47 -22.94 7.16
N LEU A 140 -26.71 -23.13 6.09
CA LEU A 140 -27.19 -22.97 4.70
C LEU A 140 -28.09 -24.12 4.18
N GLN A 141 -28.60 -24.99 5.07
CA GLN A 141 -29.44 -26.16 4.76
C GLN A 141 -28.86 -26.99 3.60
N CYS A 142 -27.84 -27.81 3.92
CA CYS A 142 -27.36 -28.82 2.97
C CYS A 142 -28.33 -30.00 2.96
N ASP A 143 -28.89 -30.31 1.79
CA ASP A 143 -29.74 -31.48 1.61
C ASP A 143 -28.87 -32.73 1.42
N ASP A 144 -29.31 -33.88 1.93
CA ASP A 144 -28.50 -35.12 1.97
C ASP A 144 -28.20 -35.68 0.57
N GLY A 145 -28.92 -35.19 -0.46
CA GLY A 145 -28.75 -35.54 -1.87
C GLY A 145 -27.91 -34.59 -2.70
N ASP A 146 -27.16 -33.67 -2.08
CA ASP A 146 -26.53 -32.61 -2.86
C ASP A 146 -25.34 -33.06 -3.70
N SER A 147 -25.22 -32.50 -4.91
CA SER A 147 -24.07 -32.78 -5.77
C SER A 147 -22.80 -32.18 -5.17
N ARG A 148 -21.66 -32.84 -5.41
CA ARG A 148 -20.34 -32.33 -5.00
C ARG A 148 -20.11 -30.89 -5.48
N GLU A 149 -20.51 -30.57 -6.71
CA GLU A 149 -20.36 -29.24 -7.29
C GLU A 149 -21.17 -28.18 -6.54
N ARG A 150 -22.40 -28.52 -6.10
CA ARG A 150 -23.22 -27.59 -5.32
C ARG A 150 -22.64 -27.37 -3.93
N CYS A 151 -22.14 -28.43 -3.29
CA CYS A 151 -21.43 -28.34 -2.03
C CYS A 151 -20.21 -27.40 -2.16
N LEU A 152 -19.32 -27.64 -3.13
CA LEU A 152 -18.16 -26.79 -3.39
C LEU A 152 -18.54 -25.34 -3.68
N THR A 153 -19.61 -25.12 -4.45
CA THR A 153 -20.11 -23.77 -4.75
C THR A 153 -20.58 -23.07 -3.48
N ARG A 154 -21.29 -23.76 -2.58
CA ARG A 154 -21.70 -23.20 -1.29
C ARG A 154 -20.49 -22.91 -0.40
N THR A 155 -19.53 -23.83 -0.31
CA THR A 155 -18.30 -23.62 0.45
C THR A 155 -17.53 -22.41 -0.07
N LEU A 156 -17.40 -22.24 -1.39
CA LEU A 156 -16.72 -21.09 -1.97
C LEU A 156 -17.47 -19.78 -1.73
N LYS A 157 -18.81 -19.79 -1.82
CA LYS A 157 -19.64 -18.62 -1.45
C LYS A 157 -19.47 -18.26 0.03
N ALA A 158 -19.53 -19.24 0.91
CA ALA A 158 -19.26 -19.05 2.34
C ALA A 158 -17.86 -18.48 2.58
N TRP A 159 -16.86 -18.98 1.84
CA TRP A 159 -15.50 -18.48 1.92
C TRP A 159 -15.39 -17.02 1.49
N PHE A 160 -16.04 -16.61 0.40
CA PHE A 160 -16.07 -15.21 0.00
C PHE A 160 -16.80 -14.33 1.03
N MET A 161 -17.82 -14.84 1.73
CA MET A 161 -18.45 -14.09 2.83
C MET A 161 -17.47 -13.87 4.00
N VAL A 162 -16.73 -14.90 4.39
CA VAL A 162 -15.68 -14.78 5.42
C VAL A 162 -14.60 -13.80 4.96
N LEU A 163 -14.09 -13.93 3.74
CA LEU A 163 -13.10 -13.03 3.17
C LEU A 163 -13.60 -11.58 3.14
N SER A 164 -14.86 -11.38 2.77
CA SER A 164 -15.51 -10.07 2.70
C SER A 164 -15.67 -9.39 4.06
N SER A 165 -15.48 -10.09 5.18
CA SER A 165 -15.45 -9.45 6.50
C SER A 165 -14.18 -8.64 6.75
N ILE A 166 -13.10 -8.96 6.03
CA ILE A 166 -11.77 -8.37 6.19
C ILE A 166 -11.39 -7.53 4.97
N VAL A 167 -11.62 -8.08 3.77
CA VAL A 167 -11.25 -7.47 2.48
C VAL A 167 -12.46 -6.72 1.91
N ASP A 168 -12.23 -5.51 1.43
CA ASP A 168 -13.24 -4.74 0.71
C ASP A 168 -13.28 -5.15 -0.77
N LEU A 169 -14.14 -6.11 -1.07
CA LEU A 169 -14.37 -6.60 -2.44
C LEU A 169 -15.29 -5.68 -3.27
N GLN A 170 -15.74 -4.53 -2.74
CA GLN A 170 -16.67 -3.62 -3.43
C GLN A 170 -15.96 -2.50 -4.21
N GLN A 171 -14.62 -2.52 -4.29
CA GLN A 171 -13.85 -1.47 -4.94
C GLN A 171 -13.82 -1.65 -6.45
N GLY A 172 -14.94 -1.29 -7.06
CA GLY A 172 -15.14 -1.12 -8.50
C GLY A 172 -15.99 0.11 -8.81
N LYS A 173 -15.96 1.13 -7.94
CA LYS A 173 -16.52 2.45 -8.30
C LYS A 173 -15.42 3.26 -8.96
N GLU A 174 -15.30 3.09 -10.28
CA GLU A 174 -14.72 4.10 -11.13
C GLU A 174 -15.51 5.39 -10.87
N SER A 175 -14.84 6.39 -10.29
CA SER A 175 -15.39 7.72 -10.10
C SER A 175 -15.61 8.35 -11.46
N TYR A 176 -16.77 8.10 -12.09
CA TYR A 176 -17.18 8.87 -13.25
C TYR A 176 -17.56 10.27 -12.76
N ASN A 177 -16.63 11.23 -12.89
CA ASN A 177 -16.94 12.64 -12.69
C ASN A 177 -18.04 13.02 -13.70
N THR A 178 -19.19 13.47 -13.18
CA THR A 178 -20.21 14.22 -13.93
C THR A 178 -20.01 15.70 -13.65
#